data_AF-A0A7Y5H8B1-F1
#
_entry.id   AF-A0A7Y5H8B1-F1
#
_cell.length_a   1.000
_cell.length_b   1.000
_cell.length_c   1.000
_cell.angle_alpha   90.00
_cell.angle_beta   90.00
_cell.angle_gamma   90.00
#
_symmetry.space_group_name_H-M   'P 1'
#
loop_
_entity.id
_entity.type
_entity.pdbx_description
1 polymer ?
#
loop_
_entity_poly.entity_id
_entity_poly.type
_entity_poly.pdbx_seq_one_letter_code
_entity_poly.pdbx_strand_id
1 'polypeptide(L)'
;WIADGRVAIVGGRNIGDEYFGAAEETNFSDLDLVLAGKAVGDVAAAFDRYWNSPVAVRVGVLARSQPLDGGLDTLRAAFDAHRAAAADSPYVQHLKASDELAAILERTNAYDWSDDVVVLSDAPDKAPPSSRAAAGRRPGADRTRCVE
;
A
#
# COMPACT_ATOMS: atom_id res chain seq x y z
N TRP A 1 2.25 0.32 -3.24
CA TRP A 1 3.36 -0.65 -3.32
C TRP A 1 4.55 -0.03 -4.03
N ILE A 2 5.78 -0.35 -3.61
CA ILE A 2 7.03 0.06 -4.29
C ILE A 2 7.92 -1.18 -4.37
N ALA A 3 8.37 -1.53 -5.57
CA ALA A 3 9.23 -2.69 -5.81
C ALA A 3 10.59 -2.23 -6.35
N ASP A 4 11.66 -2.56 -5.61
CA ASP A 4 13.06 -2.25 -5.92
C ASP A 4 13.37 -0.77 -6.23
N GLY A 5 12.47 0.16 -5.88
CA GLY A 5 12.55 1.56 -6.31
C GLY A 5 12.41 1.76 -7.82
N ARG A 6 11.90 0.77 -8.56
CA ARG A 6 11.78 0.79 -10.02
C ARG A 6 10.35 0.93 -10.52
N VAL A 7 9.41 0.34 -9.78
CA VAL A 7 7.97 0.36 -10.10
C VAL A 7 7.21 0.67 -8.81
N ALA A 8 6.17 1.48 -8.93
CA ALA A 8 5.21 1.69 -7.86
C ALA A 8 3.78 1.44 -8.36
N ILE A 9 2.93 0.95 -7.46
CA ILE A 9 1.48 0.90 -7.66
C ILE A 9 0.86 1.82 -6.61
N VAL A 10 0.12 2.82 -7.08
CA VAL A 10 -0.56 3.81 -6.23
C VAL A 10 -2.03 3.90 -6.64
N GLY A 11 -2.91 4.11 -5.67
CA GLY A 11 -4.35 4.16 -5.89
C GLY A 11 -5.09 4.04 -4.57
N GLY A 12 -6.42 3.92 -4.63
CA GLY A 12 -7.26 3.82 -3.44
C GLY A 12 -7.56 2.38 -3.00
N ARG A 13 -7.15 1.37 -3.79
CA ARG A 13 -7.42 -0.03 -3.50
C ARG A 13 -6.68 -0.52 -2.26
N ASN A 14 -7.41 -1.11 -1.33
CA ASN A 14 -6.85 -1.77 -0.14
C ASN A 14 -6.67 -3.28 -0.38
N ILE A 15 -5.88 -3.94 0.49
CA ILE A 15 -5.75 -5.40 0.48
C ILE A 15 -6.90 -6.01 1.29
N GLY A 16 -7.97 -6.44 0.62
CA GLY A 16 -9.13 -7.08 1.21
C GLY A 16 -10.11 -7.59 0.15
N ASP A 17 -10.88 -8.63 0.48
CA ASP A 17 -11.71 -9.38 -0.47
C ASP A 17 -12.69 -8.50 -1.26
N GLU A 18 -13.23 -7.45 -0.62
CA GLU A 18 -14.18 -6.50 -1.22
C GLU A 18 -13.58 -5.74 -2.41
N TYR A 19 -12.26 -5.56 -2.44
CA TYR A 19 -11.55 -4.86 -3.53
C TYR A 19 -11.10 -5.79 -4.65
N PHE A 20 -11.29 -7.09 -4.48
CA PHE A 20 -10.94 -8.13 -5.45
C PHE A 20 -12.17 -8.82 -6.03
N GLY A 21 -13.39 -8.37 -5.72
CA GLY A 21 -14.60 -9.07 -6.19
C GLY A 21 -14.81 -10.42 -5.50
N ALA A 22 -14.16 -10.64 -4.36
CA ALA A 22 -14.16 -11.91 -3.64
C ALA A 22 -15.08 -11.90 -2.41
N ALA A 23 -15.63 -10.73 -2.03
CA ALA A 23 -16.56 -10.63 -0.92
C ALA A 23 -17.99 -11.03 -1.32
N GLU A 24 -18.70 -11.72 -0.42
CA GLU A 24 -20.08 -12.20 -0.66
C GLU A 24 -21.12 -11.07 -0.62
N GLU A 25 -20.93 -10.08 0.26
CA GLU A 25 -21.94 -9.05 0.51
C GLU A 25 -21.77 -7.81 -0.38
N THR A 26 -20.59 -7.20 -0.39
CA THR A 26 -20.34 -5.93 -1.09
C THR A 26 -18.93 -5.88 -1.62
N ASN A 27 -18.80 -5.46 -2.88
CA ASN A 27 -17.52 -5.26 -3.53
C ASN A 27 -17.36 -3.80 -3.95
N PHE A 28 -16.13 -3.29 -3.87
CA PHE A 28 -15.75 -1.94 -4.25
C PHE A 28 -14.90 -1.96 -5.51
N SER A 29 -15.11 -0.96 -6.36
CA SER A 29 -14.27 -0.72 -7.53
C SER A 29 -13.49 0.58 -7.32
N ASP A 30 -12.19 0.50 -7.54
CA ASP A 30 -11.27 1.63 -7.46
C ASP A 30 -10.21 1.49 -8.54
N LEU A 31 -9.51 2.59 -8.82
CA LEU A 31 -8.46 2.69 -9.82
C LEU A 31 -7.08 2.72 -9.17
N ASP A 32 -6.17 1.95 -9.75
CA ASP A 32 -4.75 2.01 -9.44
C ASP A 32 -3.96 2.44 -10.69
N LEU A 33 -2.85 3.12 -10.46
CA LEU A 33 -1.86 3.49 -11.45
C LEU A 33 -0.57 2.71 -11.21
N VAL A 34 -0.01 2.17 -12.29
CA VAL A 34 1.36 1.65 -12.30
C VAL A 34 2.28 2.77 -12.75
N LEU A 35 3.25 3.12 -11.89
CA LEU A 35 4.24 4.15 -12.14
C LEU A 35 5.61 3.50 -12.39
N ALA A 36 6.32 4.03 -13.38
CA ALA A 36 7.70 3.68 -13.69
C ALA A 36 8.50 4.96 -13.97
N GLY A 37 9.81 4.93 -13.71
CA GLY A 37 10.69 6.08 -13.92
C GLY A 37 10.66 7.07 -12.75
N LYS A 38 10.81 8.37 -13.04
CA LYS A 38 11.08 9.42 -12.03
C LYS A 38 10.02 9.48 -10.92
N ALA A 39 8.74 9.34 -11.27
CA ALA A 39 7.64 9.40 -10.31
C ALA A 39 7.75 8.34 -9.19
N VAL A 40 8.42 7.21 -9.43
CA VAL A 40 8.66 6.19 -8.39
C VAL A 40 9.53 6.74 -7.27
N GLY A 41 10.49 7.60 -7.59
CA GLY A 41 11.32 8.29 -6.60
C GLY A 41 10.50 9.22 -5.70
N ASP A 42 9.51 9.91 -6.26
CA ASP A 42 8.64 10.80 -5.49
C ASP A 42 7.71 10.02 -4.54
N VAL A 43 7.19 8.87 -4.99
CA VAL A 43 6.42 7.94 -4.13
C VAL A 43 7.30 7.36 -3.02
N ALA A 44 8.54 6.97 -3.33
CA ALA A 44 9.49 6.47 -2.33
C ALA A 44 9.85 7.55 -1.30
N ALA A 45 10.10 8.78 -1.75
CA ALA A 45 10.34 9.91 -0.84
C ALA A 45 9.13 10.20 0.05
N ALA A 46 7.90 10.07 -0.47
CA ALA A 46 6.69 10.19 0.35
C ALA A 46 6.63 9.07 1.40
N PHE A 47 6.86 7.82 1.01
CA PHE A 47 6.93 6.70 1.96
C PHE A 47 7.98 6.95 3.06
N ASP A 48 9.19 7.36 2.70
CA ASP A 48 10.28 7.60 3.66
C ASP A 48 9.95 8.73 4.64
N ARG A 49 9.25 9.79 4.21
CA ARG A 49 8.78 10.85 5.11
C ARG A 49 7.83 10.31 6.17
N TYR A 50 6.90 9.44 5.80
CA TYR A 50 5.96 8.82 6.74
C TYR A 50 6.66 7.79 7.63
N TRP A 51 7.48 6.91 7.05
CA TRP A 51 8.15 5.82 7.76
C TRP A 51 9.12 6.31 8.83
N ASN A 52 9.84 7.39 8.54
CA ASN A 52 10.82 7.99 9.45
C ASN A 52 10.23 9.15 10.29
N SER A 53 8.93 9.38 10.23
CA SER A 53 8.28 10.47 10.96
C SER A 53 8.33 10.24 12.48
N PRO A 54 8.46 11.31 13.30
CA PRO A 54 8.34 11.21 14.76
C PRO A 54 7.01 10.63 15.26
N VAL A 55 5.95 10.65 14.44
CA VAL A 55 4.65 10.05 14.79
C VAL A 55 4.57 8.55 14.43
N ALA A 56 5.57 7.99 13.76
CA ALA A 56 5.62 6.57 13.45
C ALA A 56 5.91 5.77 14.74
N VAL A 57 5.06 4.78 15.03
CA VAL A 57 5.19 3.92 16.21
C VAL A 57 5.79 2.59 15.80
N ARG A 58 6.87 2.17 16.46
CA ARG A 58 7.46 0.84 16.26
C ARG A 58 6.44 -0.25 16.55
N VAL A 59 6.30 -1.22 15.64
CA VAL A 59 5.32 -2.31 15.79
C VAL A 59 5.44 -3.06 17.10
N GLY A 60 6.66 -3.25 17.64
CA GLY A 60 6.89 -3.94 18.92
C GLY A 60 6.34 -3.21 20.15
N VAL A 61 5.95 -1.94 20.03
CA VAL A 61 5.21 -1.22 21.08
C VAL A 61 3.73 -1.63 21.08
N LEU A 62 3.17 -1.89 19.90
CA LEU A 62 1.74 -2.22 19.71
C LEU A 62 1.48 -3.73 19.84
N ALA A 63 2.34 -4.55 19.24
CA ALA A 63 2.18 -5.99 19.19
C ALA A 63 3.16 -6.68 20.15
N ARG A 64 2.61 -7.37 21.14
CA ARG A 64 3.32 -8.40 21.93
C ARG A 64 2.89 -9.76 21.41
N SER A 65 3.35 -10.14 20.22
CA SER A 65 3.16 -11.49 19.71
C SER A 65 4.34 -12.37 20.16
N GLN A 66 4.05 -13.61 20.56
CA GLN A 66 5.10 -14.61 20.67
C GLN A 66 5.59 -14.97 19.26
N PRO A 67 6.89 -15.22 19.06
CA PRO A 67 7.40 -15.75 17.80
C PRO A 67 6.62 -17.01 17.41
N LEU A 68 6.22 -17.11 16.15
CA LEU A 68 5.61 -18.32 15.62
C LEU A 68 6.65 -19.46 15.64
N ASP A 69 6.27 -20.64 16.13
CA ASP A 69 7.13 -21.83 16.06
C ASP A 69 7.47 -22.15 14.60
N GLY A 70 8.77 -22.33 14.31
CA GLY A 70 9.30 -22.46 12.93
C GLY A 70 9.31 -21.16 12.11
N GLY A 71 8.83 -20.04 12.68
CA GLY A 71 9.01 -18.69 12.16
C GLY A 71 8.49 -18.51 10.73
N LEU A 72 9.34 -17.95 9.87
CA LEU A 72 9.00 -17.63 8.49
C LEU A 72 8.71 -18.89 7.65
N ASP A 73 9.35 -20.02 7.94
CA ASP A 73 9.15 -21.24 7.16
C ASP A 73 7.76 -21.84 7.42
N THR A 74 7.29 -21.79 8.67
CA THR A 74 5.90 -22.14 9.01
C THR A 74 4.91 -21.23 8.28
N LEU A 75 5.16 -19.93 8.25
CA LEU A 75 4.29 -18.97 7.55
C LEU A 75 4.25 -19.23 6.04
N ARG A 76 5.41 -19.53 5.43
CA ARG A 76 5.51 -19.90 4.02
C ARG A 76 4.73 -21.17 3.70
N ALA A 77 4.92 -22.22 4.51
CA ALA A 77 4.20 -23.48 4.34
C ALA A 77 2.67 -23.29 4.45
N ALA A 78 2.21 -22.47 5.40
CA ALA A 78 0.80 -22.14 5.55
C ALA A 78 0.26 -21.39 4.32
N PHE A 79 1.03 -20.43 3.79
CA PHE A 79 0.66 -19.68 2.59
C PHE A 79 0.61 -20.60 1.35
N ASP A 80 1.60 -21.49 1.18
CA ASP A 80 1.62 -22.45 0.07
C ASP A 80 0.43 -23.42 0.13
N ALA A 81 0.09 -23.92 1.33
CA ALA A 81 -1.07 -24.77 1.54
C ALA A 81 -2.39 -24.03 1.22
N HIS A 82 -2.52 -22.78 1.68
CA HIS A 82 -3.69 -21.96 1.37
C HIS A 82 -3.82 -21.69 -0.14
N ARG A 83 -2.71 -21.35 -0.82
CA ARG A 83 -2.68 -21.18 -2.28
C ARG A 83 -3.11 -22.45 -3.01
N ALA A 84 -2.62 -23.61 -2.58
CA ALA A 84 -2.97 -24.90 -3.19
C ALA A 84 -4.46 -25.20 -3.02
N ALA A 85 -5.02 -24.97 -1.82
CA ALA A 85 -6.44 -25.18 -1.55
C ALA A 85 -7.34 -24.22 -2.35
N ALA A 86 -6.90 -22.98 -2.57
CA ALA A 86 -7.64 -21.97 -3.33
C ALA A 86 -7.52 -22.11 -4.85
N ALA A 87 -6.66 -23.00 -5.36
CA ALA A 87 -6.32 -23.09 -6.78
C ALA A 87 -7.53 -23.37 -7.70
N ASP A 88 -8.55 -24.06 -7.16
CA ASP A 88 -9.79 -24.43 -7.84
C ASP A 88 -10.99 -23.58 -7.40
N SER A 89 -10.76 -22.50 -6.64
CA SER A 89 -11.82 -21.56 -6.30
C SER A 89 -12.41 -20.90 -7.55
N PRO A 90 -13.72 -20.59 -7.58
CA PRO A 90 -14.35 -19.88 -8.69
C PRO A 90 -13.61 -18.60 -9.07
N TYR A 91 -13.12 -17.86 -8.06
CA TYR A 91 -12.33 -16.65 -8.24
C TYR A 91 -11.04 -16.90 -9.03
N VAL A 92 -10.21 -17.87 -8.60
CA VAL A 92 -8.94 -18.18 -9.27
C VAL A 92 -9.17 -18.72 -10.69
N GLN A 93 -10.21 -19.54 -10.88
CA GLN A 93 -10.56 -20.06 -12.21
C GLN A 93 -11.01 -18.94 -13.16
N HIS A 94 -11.80 -17.97 -12.67
CA HIS A 94 -12.19 -16.80 -13.46
C HIS A 94 -10.99 -15.95 -13.87
N LEU A 95 -10.05 -15.69 -12.94
CA LEU A 95 -8.81 -14.97 -13.26
C LEU A 95 -7.97 -15.70 -14.31
N LYS A 96 -7.81 -17.03 -14.19
CA LYS A 96 -7.03 -17.83 -15.16
C LYS A 96 -7.63 -17.82 -16.57
N ALA A 97 -8.94 -17.68 -16.68
CA ALA A 97 -9.67 -17.67 -17.95
C ALA A 97 -9.85 -16.26 -18.53
N SER A 98 -9.32 -15.21 -17.89
CA SER A 98 -9.50 -13.82 -18.32
C SER A 98 -8.54 -13.46 -19.46
N ASP A 99 -9.10 -13.30 -20.67
CA ASP A 99 -8.37 -12.82 -21.84
C ASP A 99 -7.80 -11.40 -21.64
N GLU A 100 -8.51 -10.55 -20.89
CA GLU A 100 -8.06 -9.19 -20.56
C GLU A 100 -6.82 -9.22 -19.66
N LEU A 101 -6.83 -10.05 -18.63
CA LEU A 101 -5.66 -10.24 -17.77
C LEU A 101 -4.48 -10.82 -18.56
N ALA A 102 -4.74 -11.81 -19.43
CA ALA A 102 -3.72 -12.37 -20.31
C ALA A 102 -3.10 -11.28 -21.20
N ALA A 103 -3.90 -10.42 -21.82
CA ALA A 103 -3.43 -9.30 -22.64
C ALA A 103 -2.58 -8.29 -21.86
N ILE A 104 -2.96 -7.99 -20.60
CA ILE A 104 -2.16 -7.13 -19.71
C ILE A 104 -0.79 -7.79 -19.41
N LEU A 105 -0.78 -9.08 -19.08
CA LEU A 105 0.44 -9.83 -18.75
C LEU A 105 1.37 -10.01 -19.96
N GLU A 106 0.79 -10.22 -21.14
CA GLU A 106 1.50 -10.29 -22.42
C GLU A 106 1.92 -8.91 -22.93
N ARG A 107 1.56 -7.84 -22.21
CA ARG A 107 1.86 -6.44 -22.53
C ARG A 107 1.34 -6.00 -23.90
N THR A 108 0.26 -6.62 -24.37
CA THR A 108 -0.38 -6.25 -25.64
C THR A 108 -1.29 -5.04 -25.48
N ASN A 109 -1.72 -4.71 -24.24
CA ASN A 109 -2.25 -3.39 -23.88
C ASN A 109 -1.08 -2.44 -23.58
N ALA A 110 -0.87 -1.46 -24.46
CA ALA A 110 0.20 -0.49 -24.32
C ALA A 110 -0.01 0.41 -23.08
N TYR A 111 1.09 0.76 -22.42
CA TYR A 111 1.09 1.78 -21.37
C TYR A 111 1.01 3.17 -22.00
N ASP A 112 0.22 4.05 -21.41
CA ASP A 112 0.24 5.47 -21.73
C ASP A 112 1.34 6.16 -20.92
N TRP A 113 2.38 6.62 -21.63
CA TRP A 113 3.50 7.34 -21.03
C TRP A 113 3.21 8.84 -20.97
N SER A 114 3.52 9.46 -19.85
CA SER A 114 3.42 10.91 -19.66
C SER A 114 4.62 11.41 -18.87
N ASP A 115 5.20 12.53 -19.33
CA ASP A 115 6.27 13.23 -18.62
C ASP A 115 5.72 14.20 -17.55
N ASP A 116 4.40 14.40 -17.51
CA ASP A 116 3.71 15.37 -16.66
C ASP A 116 3.11 14.76 -15.38
N VAL A 117 3.68 13.64 -14.91
CA VAL A 117 3.23 12.99 -13.67
C VAL A 117 3.81 13.71 -12.45
N VAL A 118 2.92 14.23 -11.60
CA VAL A 118 3.29 14.83 -10.31
C VAL A 118 2.69 14.01 -9.18
N VAL A 119 3.53 13.58 -8.24
CA VAL A 119 3.11 12.85 -7.04
C VAL A 119 2.90 13.83 -5.90
N LEU A 120 1.67 13.89 -5.38
CA LEU A 120 1.32 14.68 -4.21
C LEU A 120 0.99 13.75 -3.04
N SER A 121 1.42 14.15 -1.85
CA SER A 121 1.18 13.42 -0.62
C SER A 121 1.09 14.40 0.53
N ASP A 122 0.20 14.13 1.48
CA ASP A 122 0.09 14.90 2.70
C ASP A 122 1.36 14.83 3.55
N ALA A 123 1.55 15.82 4.42
CA ALA A 123 2.59 15.77 5.42
C ALA A 123 2.19 14.81 6.57
N PRO A 124 3.15 14.08 7.17
CA PRO A 124 2.84 13.13 8.24
C PRO A 124 2.28 13.79 9.51
N ASP A 125 2.49 15.09 9.69
CA ASP A 125 1.98 15.90 10.80
C ASP A 125 0.66 16.61 10.49
N LYS A 126 0.00 16.31 9.35
CA LYS A 126 -1.32 16.84 8.99
C LYS A 126 -2.41 16.52 10.02
N ALA A 127 -2.28 15.39 10.72
CA ALA A 127 -3.21 15.05 11.80
C ALA A 127 -2.96 15.96 13.01
N PRO A 128 -3.98 16.67 13.54
CA PRO A 128 -3.79 17.51 14.71
C PRO A 128 -3.28 16.64 15.88
N PRO A 129 -2.32 17.12 16.69
CA PRO A 129 -1.82 16.36 17.80
C PRO A 129 -2.99 15.97 18.68
N SER A 130 -3.27 14.66 18.77
CA SER A 130 -4.30 14.16 19.67
C SER A 130 -3.99 14.69 21.08
N SER A 131 -5.00 15.20 21.77
CA SER A 131 -4.90 15.85 23.08
C SER A 131 -4.28 14.98 24.18
N ARG A 132 -3.92 13.72 23.88
CA ARG A 132 -3.28 12.77 24.78
C ARG A 132 -1.76 12.92 24.88
N ALA A 133 -1.11 13.61 23.94
CA ALA A 133 0.34 13.87 23.98
C ALA A 133 0.72 15.26 24.54
N ALA A 134 -0.26 16.12 24.82
CA ALA A 134 -0.03 17.53 25.20
C ALA A 134 0.05 17.78 26.72
N ALA A 135 0.33 16.77 27.54
CA ALA A 135 0.66 16.95 28.96
C ALA A 135 2.18 17.02 29.13
N GLY A 136 2.82 18.01 28.51
CA GLY A 136 4.28 18.15 28.62
C GLY A 136 4.88 19.21 27.74
N ARG A 137 4.73 20.48 28.16
CA ARG A 137 5.43 21.69 27.72
C ARG A 137 4.82 22.48 26.54
N ARG A 138 4.64 23.78 26.82
CA ARG A 138 4.52 24.92 25.90
C ARG A 138 5.50 26.01 26.40
N PRO A 139 5.82 27.08 25.66
CA PRO A 139 5.76 27.28 24.19
C PRO A 139 7.03 27.95 23.60
N GLY A 140 7.18 27.92 22.26
CA GLY A 140 8.08 28.85 21.55
C GLY A 140 8.14 28.63 20.03
N ALA A 141 7.57 29.59 19.27
CA ALA A 141 7.79 29.90 17.84
C ALA A 141 7.37 28.82 16.81
N ASP A 142 6.97 29.08 15.57
CA ASP A 142 6.85 30.27 14.72
C ASP A 142 5.76 29.95 13.66
N ARG A 143 4.99 30.93 13.20
CA ARG A 143 3.91 30.73 12.22
C ARG A 143 4.41 31.05 10.82
N THR A 144 4.73 30.04 10.01
CA THR A 144 4.89 30.23 8.56
C THR A 144 3.60 29.84 7.84
N ARG A 145 3.01 30.83 7.15
CA ARG A 145 1.82 30.69 6.30
C ARG A 145 2.11 29.79 5.10
N CYS A 146 1.19 28.89 4.77
CA CYS A 146 1.00 28.43 3.40
C CYS A 146 0.29 29.54 2.62
N VAL A 147 0.81 29.87 1.43
CA VAL A 147 0.17 30.76 0.45
C VAL A 147 -0.45 29.87 -0.62
N GLU A 148 -1.66 30.24 -1.04
CA GLU A 148 -2.49 29.62 -2.09
C GLU A 148 -1.78 29.54 -3.45
#